data_AF-A0AAU8PML6-F1
#
_entry.id   AF-A0AAU8PML6-F1
#
_cell.length_a   1.000
_cell.length_b   1.000
_cell.length_c   1.000
_cell.angle_alpha   90.00
_cell.angle_beta   90.00
_cell.angle_gamma   90.00
#
_symmetry.space_group_name_H-M   'P 1'
#
loop_
_entity.id
_entity.type
_entity.pdbx_description
1 polymer ?
#
loop_
_entity_poly.entity_id
_entity_poly.type
_entity_poly.pdbx_seq_one_letter_code
_entity_poly.pdbx_strand_id
1 'polypeptide(L)'
;MMRTAVLGFLIFFTIILTGCSRDAGEANRAQFPGVPDGQAQRFKIIYEHSETRNLGGFTVLRDNATGYEYLIITGLNGAPTVVPLQKPGVTSQPSGQTTSLEPGLLSTAR
;
A
#
# COMPACT_ATOMS: atom_id res chain seq x y z
N MET A 1 -36.08 -4.72 47.23
CA MET A 1 -36.56 -4.33 45.88
C MET A 1 -35.59 -3.42 45.11
N MET A 2 -34.98 -2.40 45.72
CA MET A 2 -34.07 -1.49 45.00
C MET A 2 -32.75 -2.17 44.54
N ARG A 3 -32.18 -3.07 45.36
CA ARG A 3 -30.95 -3.82 45.02
C ARG A 3 -31.09 -4.74 43.80
N THR A 4 -32.25 -5.37 43.63
CA THR A 4 -32.51 -6.28 42.50
C THR A 4 -32.72 -5.51 41.19
N ALA A 5 -33.28 -4.30 41.25
CA ALA A 5 -33.41 -3.42 40.09
C ALA A 5 -32.05 -2.88 39.61
N VAL A 6 -31.15 -2.54 40.54
CA VAL A 6 -29.78 -2.10 40.22
C VAL A 6 -28.97 -3.23 39.58
N LEU A 7 -29.12 -4.47 40.09
CA LEU A 7 -28.43 -5.63 39.52
C LEU A 7 -28.92 -5.94 38.10
N GLY A 8 -30.23 -5.87 37.87
CA GLY A 8 -30.81 -6.06 36.54
C GLY A 8 -30.36 -5.00 35.53
N PHE A 9 -30.27 -3.74 35.97
CA PHE A 9 -29.80 -2.64 35.13
C PHE A 9 -28.32 -2.79 34.75
N LEU A 10 -27.47 -3.22 35.70
CA LEU A 10 -26.05 -3.50 35.43
C LEU A 10 -25.86 -4.63 34.42
N ILE A 11 -26.61 -5.73 34.54
CA ILE A 11 -26.55 -6.84 33.59
C ILE A 11 -26.97 -6.39 32.20
N PHE A 12 -28.06 -5.62 32.09
CA PHE A 12 -28.52 -5.08 30.81
C PHE A 12 -27.49 -4.17 30.14
N PHE A 13 -26.81 -3.31 30.91
CA PHE A 13 -25.73 -2.45 30.40
C PHE A 13 -24.53 -3.25 29.89
N THR A 14 -24.15 -4.35 30.54
CA THR A 14 -23.02 -5.20 30.09
C THR A 14 -23.29 -5.92 28.77
N ILE A 15 -24.55 -6.26 28.47
CA ILE A 15 -24.94 -6.92 27.21
C ILE A 15 -24.88 -5.92 26.04
N ILE A 16 -25.23 -4.65 26.27
CA ILE A 16 -25.17 -3.62 25.22
C ILE A 16 -23.71 -3.24 24.91
N LEU A 17 -22.81 -3.25 25.91
CA LEU A 17 -21.40 -2.90 25.73
C LEU A 17 -20.56 -4.01 25.09
N THR A 18 -20.98 -5.28 25.13
CA THR A 18 -20.27 -6.40 24.49
C THR A 18 -20.60 -6.56 22.99
N GLY A 19 -21.47 -5.71 22.43
CA GLY A 19 -21.84 -5.69 21.01
C GLY A 19 -20.80 -5.06 20.06
N CYS A 20 -19.62 -4.67 20.53
CA CYS A 20 -18.54 -4.12 19.70
C CYS A 20 -17.20 -4.83 19.91
N SER A 21 -17.21 -6.11 20.25
CA SER A 21 -16.05 -6.97 20.02
C SER A 21 -15.94 -7.21 18.51
N ARG A 22 -15.24 -6.30 17.81
CA ARG A 22 -14.62 -6.62 16.53
C ARG A 22 -13.76 -7.85 16.79
N ASP A 23 -14.12 -8.94 16.15
CA ASP A 23 -13.34 -10.18 16.14
C ASP A 23 -11.91 -9.81 15.71
N ALA A 24 -11.00 -9.75 16.68
CA ALA A 24 -9.57 -9.74 16.44
C ALA A 24 -9.10 -11.19 16.29
N GLY A 25 -9.82 -11.93 15.43
CA GLY A 25 -9.51 -13.29 15.02
C GLY A 25 -8.70 -13.24 13.75
N GLU A 26 -7.41 -13.51 13.89
CA GLU A 26 -6.45 -13.90 12.84
C GLU A 26 -6.38 -13.00 11.60
N ALA A 27 -5.26 -12.27 11.49
CA ALA A 27 -4.72 -11.86 10.21
C ALA A 27 -4.50 -13.11 9.35
N ASN A 28 -5.52 -13.46 8.59
CA ASN A 28 -5.53 -14.54 7.61
C ASN A 28 -4.61 -14.11 6.46
N ARG A 29 -3.32 -14.42 6.62
CA ARG A 29 -2.23 -13.97 5.76
C ARG A 29 -2.21 -14.67 4.38
N ALA A 30 -3.33 -15.21 3.92
CA ALA A 30 -3.37 -15.99 2.67
C ALA A 30 -4.70 -15.99 1.91
N GLN A 31 -5.70 -15.18 2.28
CA GLN A 31 -6.98 -15.20 1.56
C GLN A 31 -7.42 -13.81 1.12
N PHE A 32 -6.77 -13.32 0.07
CA PHE A 32 -7.45 -12.42 -0.84
C PHE A 32 -8.71 -13.13 -1.36
N PRO A 33 -9.89 -12.49 -1.40
CA PRO A 33 -11.08 -13.09 -2.00
C PRO A 33 -10.73 -13.49 -3.43
N GLY A 34 -10.65 -14.81 -3.64
CA GLY A 34 -10.32 -15.41 -4.92
C GLY A 34 -11.28 -14.90 -5.98
N VAL A 35 -10.74 -14.13 -6.91
CA VAL A 35 -11.40 -13.82 -8.17
C VAL A 35 -11.70 -15.17 -8.84
N PRO A 36 -12.93 -15.43 -9.30
CA PRO A 36 -13.23 -16.70 -9.96
C PRO A 36 -12.33 -16.87 -11.18
N ASP A 37 -11.72 -18.05 -11.31
CA ASP A 37 -10.71 -18.47 -12.30
C ASP A 37 -11.13 -18.38 -13.79
N GLY A 38 -12.19 -17.64 -14.12
CA GLY A 38 -12.74 -17.51 -15.48
C GLY A 38 -12.69 -16.12 -16.10
N GLN A 39 -12.29 -15.07 -15.36
CA GLN A 39 -12.12 -13.72 -15.93
C GLN A 39 -10.66 -13.32 -15.93
N ALA A 40 -10.14 -12.94 -17.11
CA ALA A 40 -8.79 -12.40 -17.23
C ALA A 40 -8.61 -11.24 -16.23
N GLN A 41 -7.82 -11.49 -15.18
CA GLN A 41 -7.68 -10.54 -14.08
C GLN A 41 -7.08 -9.24 -14.63
N ARG A 42 -7.84 -8.14 -14.60
CA ARG A 42 -7.39 -6.86 -15.17
C ARG A 42 -6.14 -6.33 -14.46
N PHE A 43 -6.08 -6.42 -13.13
CA PHE A 43 -4.93 -5.98 -12.35
C PHE A 43 -4.26 -7.17 -11.67
N LYS A 44 -2.94 -7.25 -11.79
CA LYS A 44 -2.11 -8.27 -11.13
C LYS A 44 -1.14 -7.59 -10.17
N ILE A 45 -1.11 -8.04 -8.92
CA ILE A 45 -0.05 -7.66 -7.99
C ILE A 45 1.24 -8.31 -8.47
N ILE A 46 2.26 -7.50 -8.74
CA ILE A 46 3.58 -7.97 -9.16
C ILE A 46 4.63 -7.81 -8.06
N TYR A 47 4.34 -6.98 -7.06
CA TYR A 47 5.16 -6.84 -5.86
C TYR A 47 4.32 -6.28 -4.72
N GLU A 48 4.61 -6.71 -3.49
CA GLU A 48 4.01 -6.17 -2.28
C GLU A 48 5.05 -6.13 -1.17
N HIS A 49 5.06 -5.04 -0.43
CA HIS A 49 5.86 -4.88 0.77
C HIS A 49 4.97 -4.41 1.91
N SER A 50 5.07 -5.11 3.04
CA SER A 50 4.32 -4.77 4.24
C SER A 50 4.76 -3.43 4.83
N GLU A 51 3.99 -2.97 5.81
CA GLU A 51 4.34 -1.80 6.62
C GLU A 51 5.78 -1.89 7.18
N THR A 52 6.43 -0.73 7.19
CA THR A 52 7.76 -0.49 7.76
C THR A 52 7.65 0.61 8.81
N ARG A 53 8.75 0.89 9.53
CA ARG A 53 8.79 1.96 10.54
C ARG A 53 8.36 3.34 10.01
N ASN A 54 8.55 3.60 8.71
CA ASN A 54 8.36 4.93 8.12
C ASN A 54 7.30 4.97 7.00
N LEU A 55 6.72 3.84 6.63
CA LEU A 55 5.75 3.71 5.53
C LEU A 55 4.72 2.65 5.89
N GLY A 56 3.43 2.91 5.63
CA GLY A 56 2.32 1.96 5.84
C GLY A 56 2.31 0.78 4.85
N GLY A 57 3.35 0.64 4.03
CA GLY A 57 3.51 -0.40 3.02
C GLY A 57 3.38 0.15 1.60
N PHE A 58 3.70 -0.70 0.63
CA PHE A 58 3.48 -0.38 -0.77
C PHE A 58 3.24 -1.63 -1.62
N THR A 59 2.49 -1.45 -2.71
CA THR A 59 2.11 -2.50 -3.64
C THR A 59 2.37 -2.02 -5.06
N VAL A 60 2.88 -2.89 -5.92
CA VAL A 60 2.98 -2.63 -7.36
C VAL A 60 1.95 -3.49 -8.08
N LEU A 61 1.05 -2.81 -8.81
CA LEU A 61 0.06 -3.44 -9.67
C LEU A 61 0.46 -3.31 -11.14
N ARG A 62 0.20 -4.34 -11.94
CA ARG A 62 0.23 -4.29 -13.40
C ARG A 62 -1.19 -4.39 -13.94
N ASP A 63 -1.59 -3.46 -14.80
CA ASP A 63 -2.79 -3.59 -15.62
C ASP A 63 -2.47 -4.49 -16.81
N ASN A 64 -3.04 -5.70 -16.84
CA ASN A 64 -2.83 -6.67 -17.90
C ASN A 64 -3.46 -6.25 -19.23
N ALA A 65 -4.42 -5.31 -19.22
CA ALA A 65 -5.03 -4.80 -20.45
C ALA A 65 -4.13 -3.78 -21.16
N THR A 66 -3.38 -2.97 -20.41
CA THR A 66 -2.61 -1.84 -20.96
C THR A 66 -1.09 -1.99 -20.81
N GLY A 67 -0.65 -2.87 -19.91
CA GLY A 67 0.74 -3.06 -19.50
C GLY A 67 1.24 -2.01 -18.50
N TYR A 68 0.45 -1.00 -18.12
CA TYR A 68 0.90 0.01 -17.16
C TYR A 68 1.11 -0.58 -15.77
N GLU A 69 2.14 -0.08 -15.09
CA GLU A 69 2.41 -0.41 -13.70
C GLU A 69 2.06 0.77 -12.80
N TYR A 70 1.64 0.49 -11.58
CA TYR A 70 1.24 1.49 -10.61
C TYR A 70 1.86 1.15 -9.27
N LEU A 71 2.56 2.10 -8.67
CA LEU A 71 3.00 2.04 -7.28
C LEU A 71 1.91 2.64 -6.40
N ILE A 72 1.39 1.83 -5.49
CA ILE A 72 0.46 2.26 -4.45
C ILE A 72 1.25 2.33 -3.16
N ILE A 73 1.29 3.50 -2.54
CA ILE A 73 1.92 3.72 -1.24
C ILE A 73 0.81 3.98 -0.23
N THR A 74 0.82 3.26 0.88
CA THR A 74 -0.07 3.52 2.01
C THR A 74 0.71 4.29 3.06
N GLY A 75 0.25 5.49 3.43
CA GLY A 75 0.83 6.26 4.53
C GLY A 75 0.58 5.59 5.88
N LEU A 76 1.34 5.96 6.92
CA LEU A 76 1.13 5.44 8.29
C LEU A 76 -0.24 5.82 8.87
N ASN A 77 -0.89 6.84 8.30
CA ASN A 77 -2.28 7.22 8.60
C ASN A 77 -3.33 6.41 7.80
N GLY A 78 -2.90 5.42 7.02
CA GLY A 78 -3.75 4.63 6.13
C GLY A 78 -4.13 5.32 4.82
N ALA A 79 -3.65 6.55 4.55
CA ALA A 79 -3.99 7.27 3.32
C ALA A 79 -3.22 6.70 2.11
N PRO A 80 -3.91 6.28 1.03
CA PRO A 80 -3.24 5.76 -0.16
C PRO A 80 -2.80 6.89 -1.09
N THR A 81 -1.69 6.67 -1.81
CA THR A 81 -1.25 7.45 -2.96
C THR A 81 -0.95 6.51 -4.11
N VAL A 82 -1.42 6.85 -5.32
CA VAL A 82 -1.18 6.07 -6.54
C VAL A 82 -0.24 6.83 -7.45
N VAL A 83 0.87 6.20 -7.81
CA VAL A 83 1.90 6.75 -8.70
C VAL A 83 2.02 5.86 -9.93
N PRO A 84 1.75 6.37 -11.14
CA PRO A 84 1.96 5.58 -12.35
C PRO A 84 3.47 5.34 -12.55
N LEU A 85 3.83 4.07 -12.72
CA LEU A 85 5.15 3.64 -13.15
C LEU A 85 5.14 3.49 -14.68
N GLN A 86 6.26 3.79 -15.31
CA GLN A 86 6.36 3.85 -16.76
C GLN A 86 5.93 2.53 -17.42
N LYS A 87 5.41 2.63 -18.65
CA LYS A 87 5.03 1.44 -19.44
C LYS A 87 6.27 0.58 -19.70
N PRO A 88 6.22 -0.75 -19.46
CA PRO A 88 7.24 -1.67 -19.93
C PRO A 88 7.35 -1.57 -21.46
N GLY A 89 8.42 -0.97 -21.96
CA GLY A 89 8.64 -0.74 -23.40
C GLY A 89 9.01 0.70 -23.78
N VAL A 90 8.91 1.66 -22.86
CA VAL A 90 9.57 2.95 -23.02
C VAL A 90 10.87 2.86 -22.23
N THR A 91 11.95 2.44 -22.89
CA THR A 91 13.30 2.70 -22.37
C THR A 91 13.45 4.21 -22.37
N SER A 92 13.05 4.89 -21.29
CA SER A 92 13.58 6.22 -21.01
C SER A 92 15.05 5.99 -20.66
N GLN A 93 15.87 5.88 -21.69
CA GLN A 93 17.29 6.05 -21.57
C GLN A 93 17.45 7.33 -20.75
N PRO A 94 18.07 7.30 -19.55
CA PRO A 94 18.52 8.54 -18.97
C PRO A 94 19.49 9.09 -20.00
N SER A 95 19.08 10.14 -20.71
CA SER A 95 19.99 10.93 -21.51
C SER A 95 21.03 11.40 -20.51
N GLY A 96 22.15 10.68 -20.46
CA GLY A 96 23.37 11.14 -19.86
C GLY A 96 23.73 12.43 -20.57
N GLN A 97 23.27 13.55 -20.03
CA GLN A 97 24.10 14.74 -20.03
C GLN A 97 25.26 14.41 -19.10
N THR A 98 26.23 13.66 -19.63
CA THR A 98 27.60 13.89 -19.26
C THR A 98 27.88 15.34 -19.64
N THR A 99 27.76 16.25 -18.68
CA THR A 99 28.49 17.51 -18.74
C THR A 99 29.95 17.09 -18.84
N SER A 100 30.44 17.02 -20.07
CA SER A 100 31.85 16.89 -20.38
C SER A 100 32.51 18.11 -19.75
N LEU A 101 33.15 17.92 -18.59
CA LEU A 101 34.13 18.87 -18.10
C LEU A 101 35.28 18.81 -19.09
N GLU A 102 35.30 19.78 -19.99
CA GLU A 102 36.38 20.06 -20.93
C GLU A 102 37.72 20.07 -20.19
N PRO A 103 38.67 19.17 -20.48
CA PRO A 103 40.01 19.25 -19.92
C PRO A 103 40.82 20.20 -20.80
N GLY A 104 40.71 21.50 -20.54
CA GLY A 104 41.33 22.49 -21.42
C GLY A 104 41.40 23.89 -20.84
N LEU A 105 42.08 24.10 -19.70
CA LEU A 105 42.69 25.39 -19.35
C LEU A 105 43.56 25.26 -18.09
N LEU A 106 44.72 24.62 -18.25
CA LEU A 106 45.83 24.72 -17.32
C LEU A 106 47.11 24.94 -18.13
N SER A 107 47.22 26.13 -18.70
CA SER A 107 48.50 26.72 -19.09
C SER A 107 48.31 28.22 -19.32
N THR A 108 49.25 28.99 -18.77
CA THR A 108 49.41 30.45 -18.87
C THR A 108 48.68 31.30 -17.80
N ALA A 109 49.30 31.45 -16.62
CA ALA A 109 49.53 32.77 -16.02
C ALA A 109 50.48 32.68 -14.80
N ARG A 110 51.67 33.23 -15.01
CA ARG A 110 52.73 33.66 -14.05
C ARG A 110 53.62 32.59 -13.42
#